data_AF-A0A7C7UUG1-F1
#
_entry.id   AF-A0A7C7UUG1-F1
#
_cell.length_a   1.000
_cell.length_b   1.000
_cell.length_c   1.000
_cell.angle_alpha   90.00
_cell.angle_beta   90.00
_cell.angle_gamma   90.00
#
_symmetry.space_group_name_H-M   'P 1'
#
loop_
_entity.id
_entity.type
_entity.pdbx_description
1 polymer ?
#
loop_
_entity_poly.entity_id
_entity_poly.type
_entity_poly.pdbx_seq_one_letter_code
_entity_poly.pdbx_strand_id
1 'polypeptide(L)'
;MDDQNRNLILATGLSFVVIIGWFLFFPPPEVTQDPNALPPAAETGTAPGDTDIALTPPLAGGPTPAAIENSAPVEATLSEAARIPIETQSVEGSISLLGGRIDDLSLRNYVTEVDGDQIVRLLSPVGSEDPYYALYGWIPSGGLGYEDVPTSDTPWDLESGGTLTPDSPVTLVWDNGGGLIFRRTIAIDDSYMFEITQSVENTGAVDVSLAPYGIVARHGLPDDLQNFFILHEGVVRNIDGIVDRFNFDDLPDLDVVPREGVPAEAAEVMSSGWIGFTDKYWMTTLIPSEGQPFTSVTKYVPGADIYQTEARLPQMVIAAGQTAEVSTRLFAGAKEAEAIRNYENAEPGLISSLFGAESDANRPQVERFIDSIDWGWFFFLTKPLFWLLHWLNATIGNMGVAIIFLTLIVKAILFPLAYRSYVSMAKMKELQPEMEKMKEAAGDDREKVQKGMM
;
A
#
# COMPACT_ATOMS: atom_id res chain seq x y z
N MET A 1 32.31 -6.19 44.56
CA MET A 1 31.54 -5.46 43.53
C MET A 1 31.13 -6.54 42.56
N ASP A 2 29.96 -7.11 42.82
CA ASP A 2 29.58 -8.45 42.39
C ASP A 2 29.58 -8.59 40.87
N ASP A 3 29.95 -9.77 40.38
CA ASP A 3 29.97 -10.08 38.94
C ASP A 3 28.59 -9.91 38.29
N GLN A 4 27.52 -9.94 39.09
CA GLN A 4 26.16 -9.62 38.65
C GLN A 4 25.96 -8.12 38.40
N ASN A 5 26.52 -7.24 39.24
CA ASN A 5 26.57 -5.80 38.93
C ASN A 5 27.43 -5.56 37.70
N ARG A 6 28.52 -6.31 37.52
CA ARG A 6 29.36 -6.19 36.33
C ARG A 6 28.63 -6.62 35.07
N ASN A 7 27.94 -7.75 35.07
CA ASN A 7 27.18 -8.25 33.91
C ASN A 7 25.94 -7.40 33.62
N LEU A 8 25.26 -6.88 34.65
CA LEU A 8 24.18 -5.92 34.49
C LEU A 8 24.69 -4.60 33.92
N ILE A 9 25.82 -4.07 34.42
CA ILE A 9 26.46 -2.87 33.87
C ILE A 9 26.94 -3.11 32.44
N LEU A 10 27.43 -4.31 32.12
CA LEU A 10 27.86 -4.67 30.76
C LEU A 10 26.67 -4.81 29.81
N ALA A 11 25.56 -5.41 30.25
CA ALA A 11 24.34 -5.55 29.47
C ALA A 11 23.64 -4.20 29.27
N THR A 12 23.58 -3.35 30.30
CA THR A 12 23.12 -1.97 30.21
C THR A 12 24.03 -1.16 29.30
N GLY A 13 25.35 -1.30 29.43
CA GLY A 13 26.32 -0.65 28.54
C GLY A 13 26.19 -1.08 27.09
N LEU A 14 26.02 -2.38 26.82
CA LEU A 14 25.74 -2.91 25.48
C LEU A 14 24.41 -2.39 24.93
N SER A 15 23.37 -2.32 25.77
CA SER A 15 22.07 -1.76 25.38
C SER A 15 22.18 -0.28 25.05
N PHE A 16 22.95 0.49 25.82
CA PHE A 16 23.25 1.89 25.51
C PHE A 16 24.09 2.04 24.24
N VAL A 17 25.05 1.14 23.98
CA VAL A 17 25.81 1.15 22.72
C VAL A 17 24.91 0.83 21.53
N VAL A 18 23.94 -0.08 21.68
CA VAL A 18 22.95 -0.37 20.65
C VAL A 18 22.02 0.82 20.42
N ILE A 19 21.55 1.50 21.48
CA ILE A 19 20.70 2.69 21.38
C ILE A 19 21.46 3.90 20.81
N ILE A 20 22.73 4.09 21.20
CA ILE A 20 23.56 5.17 20.66
C ILE A 20 23.93 4.87 19.21
N GLY A 21 24.24 3.62 18.89
CA GLY A 21 24.38 3.16 17.50
C GLY A 21 23.12 3.42 16.69
N TRP A 22 21.95 3.16 17.28
CA TRP A 22 20.64 3.47 16.70
C TRP A 22 20.49 4.98 16.41
N PHE A 23 20.75 5.86 17.38
CA PHE A 23 20.63 7.31 17.19
C PHE A 23 21.70 7.92 16.26
N LEU A 24 22.89 7.30 16.16
CA LEU A 24 23.95 7.76 15.27
C LEU A 24 23.73 7.34 13.82
N PHE A 25 23.17 6.16 13.58
CA PHE A 25 22.86 5.67 12.23
C PHE A 25 21.47 6.11 11.75
N PHE A 26 20.53 6.40 12.67
CA PHE A 26 19.17 6.85 12.39
C PHE A 26 18.81 8.02 13.32
N PRO A 27 19.34 9.23 13.07
CA PRO A 27 18.95 10.41 13.83
C PRO A 27 17.43 10.65 13.64
N PRO A 28 16.67 10.94 14.72
CA PRO A 28 15.28 11.33 14.59
C PRO A 28 15.19 12.55 13.68
N PRO A 29 14.16 12.64 12.82
CA PRO A 29 14.01 13.75 11.89
C PRO A 29 14.05 15.06 12.67
N GLU A 30 14.89 16.00 12.23
CA GLU A 30 14.97 17.32 12.83
C GLU A 30 13.59 17.98 12.72
N VAL A 31 12.98 18.29 13.86
CA VAL A 31 11.77 19.10 13.90
C VAL A 31 12.19 20.50 13.43
N THR A 32 11.98 20.80 12.16
CA THR A 32 12.19 22.13 11.62
C THR A 32 11.18 23.05 12.29
N GLN A 33 11.62 23.75 13.35
CA GLN A 33 10.90 24.90 13.88
C GLN A 33 10.94 25.98 12.81
N ASP A 34 9.81 26.18 12.15
CA ASP A 34 9.60 27.28 11.20
C ASP A 34 9.87 28.63 11.90
N PRO A 35 10.90 29.39 11.48
CA PRO A 35 11.17 30.72 12.04
C PRO A 35 10.10 31.77 11.69
N ASN A 36 9.08 31.43 10.90
CA ASN A 36 7.94 32.29 10.58
C ASN A 36 6.61 31.85 11.24
N ALA A 37 6.63 30.97 12.24
CA ALA A 37 5.42 30.66 13.01
C ALA A 37 4.92 31.91 13.77
N LEU A 38 3.88 32.56 13.23
CA LEU A 38 3.14 33.63 13.90
C LEU A 38 2.39 33.08 15.13
N PRO A 39 2.33 33.82 16.25
CA PRO A 39 1.62 33.36 17.45
C PRO A 39 0.09 33.30 17.22
N PRO A 40 -0.63 32.41 17.92
CA PRO A 40 -2.07 32.22 17.71
C PRO A 40 -2.84 33.48 18.11
N ALA A 41 -3.51 34.09 17.14
CA ALA A 41 -4.47 35.16 17.37
C ALA A 41 -5.87 34.56 17.61
N ALA A 42 -6.53 35.11 18.63
CA ALA A 42 -7.86 34.74 19.10
C ALA A 42 -8.97 34.93 18.05
N GLU A 43 -10.04 34.16 18.23
CA GLU A 43 -11.30 34.24 17.50
C GLU A 43 -11.82 35.68 17.35
N THR A 44 -12.15 36.06 16.12
CA THR A 44 -13.23 37.01 15.84
C THR A 44 -13.81 36.69 14.47
N GLY A 45 -15.13 36.49 14.43
CA GLY A 45 -15.85 36.10 13.22
C GLY A 45 -15.98 37.22 12.19
N THR A 46 -15.90 36.83 10.92
CA THR A 46 -16.55 37.49 9.77
C THR A 46 -16.58 36.50 8.60
N ALA A 47 -17.78 36.23 8.06
CA ALA A 47 -17.97 35.71 6.71
C ALA A 47 -17.93 36.88 5.69
N PRO A 48 -18.01 36.70 4.34
CA PRO A 48 -18.01 35.48 3.51
C PRO A 48 -16.99 35.53 2.33
N GLY A 49 -16.80 34.42 1.60
CA GLY A 49 -16.11 34.44 0.29
C GLY A 49 -15.95 33.06 -0.37
N ASP A 50 -16.57 32.91 -1.55
CA ASP A 50 -16.52 31.74 -2.44
C ASP A 50 -15.14 31.10 -2.58
N THR A 51 -15.07 29.79 -2.36
CA THR A 51 -14.10 28.91 -3.01
C THR A 51 -14.79 27.57 -3.23
N ASP A 52 -15.44 27.45 -4.40
CA ASP A 52 -15.92 26.19 -4.95
C ASP A 52 -14.74 25.24 -5.16
N ILE A 53 -14.69 24.15 -4.41
CA ILE A 53 -13.78 23.03 -4.68
C ILE A 53 -14.59 21.74 -4.55
N ALA A 54 -14.71 21.04 -5.67
CA ALA A 54 -15.59 19.90 -5.86
C ALA A 54 -15.07 18.59 -5.24
N LEU A 55 -16.03 17.70 -4.98
CA LEU A 55 -15.84 16.38 -4.37
C LEU A 55 -15.74 15.28 -5.45
N THR A 56 -15.32 14.07 -5.09
CA THR A 56 -15.59 12.90 -5.94
C THR A 56 -17.08 12.54 -5.80
N PRO A 57 -17.79 12.14 -6.87
CA PRO A 57 -19.18 11.73 -6.74
C PRO A 57 -19.27 10.49 -5.83
N PRO A 58 -20.17 10.47 -4.82
CA PRO A 58 -20.55 9.22 -4.18
C PRO A 58 -21.30 8.33 -5.19
N LEU A 59 -21.11 7.01 -5.11
CA LEU A 59 -22.03 6.07 -5.76
C LEU A 59 -23.46 6.37 -5.29
N ALA A 60 -24.37 6.49 -6.26
CA ALA A 60 -25.69 7.07 -6.09
C ALA A 60 -26.52 6.41 -4.96
N GLY A 61 -26.58 7.07 -3.80
CA GLY A 61 -27.66 6.91 -2.83
C GLY A 61 -28.77 7.91 -3.13
N GLY A 62 -29.69 7.56 -4.03
CA GLY A 62 -30.87 8.39 -4.32
C GLY A 62 -31.92 8.34 -3.20
N PRO A 63 -32.75 9.39 -3.03
CA PRO A 63 -33.83 9.42 -2.05
C PRO A 63 -35.02 8.53 -2.48
N THR A 64 -35.76 8.06 -1.47
CA THR A 64 -36.93 7.16 -1.54
C THR A 64 -37.88 7.43 -2.72
N PRO A 65 -38.34 6.40 -3.48
CA PRO A 65 -39.11 6.62 -4.70
C PRO A 65 -40.55 7.04 -4.43
N ALA A 66 -41.01 8.08 -5.12
CA ALA A 66 -42.41 8.16 -5.54
C ALA A 66 -42.59 7.19 -6.73
N ALA A 67 -43.63 6.37 -6.65
CA ALA A 67 -43.91 5.27 -7.58
C ALA A 67 -44.02 5.75 -9.04
N ILE A 68 -43.17 5.21 -9.90
CA ILE A 68 -43.44 5.05 -11.32
C ILE A 68 -43.02 3.62 -11.68
N GLU A 69 -43.99 2.88 -12.20
CA GLU A 69 -43.88 1.46 -12.52
C GLU A 69 -42.89 1.20 -13.66
N ASN A 70 -42.19 0.06 -13.52
CA ASN A 70 -41.51 -0.71 -14.57
C ASN A 70 -40.13 -0.21 -15.05
N SER A 71 -39.10 -0.47 -14.23
CA SER A 71 -37.71 -0.59 -14.66
C SER A 71 -37.20 -1.99 -14.29
N ALA A 72 -36.80 -2.76 -15.30
CA ALA A 72 -36.07 -4.03 -15.14
C ALA A 72 -34.68 -3.76 -14.49
N PRO A 73 -34.01 -4.78 -13.90
CA PRO A 73 -32.97 -4.55 -12.90
C PRO A 73 -31.66 -4.05 -13.51
N VAL A 74 -31.18 -2.91 -13.02
CA VAL A 74 -29.89 -2.26 -13.37
C VAL A 74 -28.69 -3.16 -13.02
N GLU A 75 -28.84 -4.06 -12.04
CA GLU A 75 -27.82 -5.03 -11.62
C GLU A 75 -27.43 -6.01 -12.74
N ALA A 76 -28.36 -6.41 -13.62
CA ALA A 76 -28.07 -7.35 -14.70
C ALA A 76 -27.30 -6.69 -15.86
N THR A 77 -27.48 -5.39 -16.08
CA THR A 77 -26.80 -4.65 -17.17
C THR A 77 -25.34 -4.30 -16.87
N LEU A 78 -24.94 -4.21 -15.60
CA LEU A 78 -23.55 -3.93 -15.20
C LEU A 78 -22.63 -5.16 -15.40
N SER A 79 -23.17 -6.37 -15.21
CA SER A 79 -22.48 -7.64 -15.44
C SER A 79 -22.23 -7.96 -16.92
N GLU A 80 -22.97 -7.34 -17.85
CA GLU A 80 -22.94 -7.66 -19.30
C GLU A 80 -22.32 -6.53 -20.13
N ALA A 81 -21.72 -5.52 -19.48
CA ALA A 81 -21.00 -4.46 -20.17
C ALA A 81 -19.91 -5.03 -21.09
N ALA A 82 -19.69 -4.42 -22.25
CA ALA A 82 -18.62 -4.82 -23.15
C ALA A 82 -17.26 -4.68 -22.46
N ARG A 83 -16.36 -5.65 -22.70
CA ARG A 83 -15.06 -5.74 -22.02
C ARG A 83 -13.91 -5.91 -22.99
N ILE A 84 -12.74 -5.40 -22.62
CA ILE A 84 -11.47 -5.58 -23.35
C ILE A 84 -10.61 -6.58 -22.57
N PRO A 85 -10.12 -7.68 -23.18
CA PRO A 85 -9.31 -8.67 -22.48
C PRO A 85 -7.94 -8.13 -22.09
N ILE A 86 -7.43 -8.61 -20.96
CA ILE A 86 -6.06 -8.40 -20.47
C ILE A 86 -5.33 -9.75 -20.53
N GLU A 87 -4.21 -9.80 -21.22
CA GLU A 87 -3.40 -11.01 -21.37
C GLU A 87 -1.91 -10.71 -21.18
N THR A 88 -1.37 -11.14 -20.04
CA THR A 88 0.08 -11.14 -19.79
C THR A 88 0.55 -12.50 -19.29
N GLN A 89 1.86 -12.64 -19.03
CA GLN A 89 2.41 -13.83 -18.40
C GLN A 89 1.95 -14.00 -16.94
N SER A 90 1.73 -12.90 -16.23
CA SER A 90 1.47 -12.90 -14.78
C SER A 90 0.00 -12.73 -14.43
N VAL A 91 -0.77 -12.04 -15.29
CA VAL A 91 -2.18 -11.75 -15.04
C VAL A 91 -3.07 -12.04 -16.24
N GLU A 92 -4.34 -12.31 -15.96
CA GLU A 92 -5.42 -12.37 -16.95
C GLU A 92 -6.67 -11.71 -16.43
N GLY A 93 -7.54 -11.25 -17.33
CA GLY A 93 -8.79 -10.62 -16.92
C GLY A 93 -9.33 -9.69 -17.99
N SER A 94 -9.95 -8.60 -17.57
CA SER A 94 -10.57 -7.67 -18.50
C SER A 94 -10.81 -6.25 -17.93
N ILE A 95 -10.90 -5.29 -18.85
CA ILE A 95 -11.29 -3.90 -18.58
C ILE A 95 -12.75 -3.74 -18.97
N SER A 96 -13.59 -3.24 -18.07
CA SER A 96 -14.99 -2.91 -18.37
C SER A 96 -15.07 -1.59 -19.13
N LEU A 97 -15.74 -1.57 -20.28
CA LEU A 97 -16.04 -0.32 -21.00
C LEU A 97 -17.07 0.55 -20.26
N LEU A 98 -17.74 0.01 -19.25
CA LEU A 98 -18.58 0.81 -18.35
C LEU A 98 -17.75 1.34 -17.18
N GLY A 99 -17.56 2.67 -17.16
CA GLY A 99 -16.68 3.38 -16.24
C GLY A 99 -15.19 3.28 -16.59
N GLY A 100 -14.81 2.42 -17.54
CA GLY A 100 -13.41 2.15 -17.87
C GLY A 100 -12.68 1.45 -16.71
N ARG A 101 -13.38 0.62 -15.95
CA ARG A 101 -12.87 0.00 -14.71
C ARG A 101 -11.90 -1.14 -15.00
N ILE A 102 -10.88 -1.27 -14.16
CA ILE A 102 -10.10 -2.50 -14.04
C ILE A 102 -10.72 -3.26 -12.87
N ASP A 103 -11.60 -4.21 -13.18
CA ASP A 103 -12.45 -4.89 -12.20
C ASP A 103 -12.49 -6.41 -12.36
N ASP A 104 -11.76 -6.98 -13.31
CA ASP A 104 -11.59 -8.42 -13.45
C ASP A 104 -10.12 -8.70 -13.68
N LEU A 105 -9.47 -9.27 -12.67
CA LEU A 105 -8.05 -9.58 -12.71
C LEU A 105 -7.75 -10.82 -11.87
N SER A 106 -7.12 -11.80 -12.48
CA SER A 106 -6.68 -13.05 -11.87
C SER A 106 -5.18 -13.25 -12.09
N LEU A 107 -4.52 -13.89 -11.12
CA LEU A 107 -3.07 -14.05 -11.08
C LEU A 107 -2.69 -15.45 -11.59
N ARG A 108 -2.15 -15.53 -12.80
CA ARG A 108 -1.88 -16.81 -13.51
C ARG A 108 -0.96 -17.76 -12.75
N ASN A 109 -0.05 -17.20 -11.95
CA ASN A 109 0.99 -17.95 -11.25
C ASN A 109 0.56 -18.44 -9.85
N TYR A 110 -0.69 -18.19 -9.44
CA TYR A 110 -1.17 -18.47 -8.09
C TYR A 110 -2.49 -19.22 -8.13
N VAL A 111 -2.59 -20.30 -7.35
CA VAL A 111 -3.79 -21.11 -7.16
C VAL A 111 -4.36 -20.91 -5.76
N THR A 112 -5.68 -21.05 -5.61
CA THR A 112 -6.36 -20.89 -4.33
C THR A 112 -6.04 -22.01 -3.33
N GLU A 113 -5.74 -23.21 -3.83
CA GLU A 113 -5.41 -24.39 -3.03
C GLU A 113 -4.17 -25.11 -3.59
N VAL A 114 -3.39 -25.77 -2.72
CA VAL A 114 -2.10 -26.41 -3.09
C VAL A 114 -2.24 -27.44 -4.23
N ASP A 115 -3.36 -28.15 -4.28
CA ASP A 115 -3.66 -29.17 -5.31
C ASP A 115 -4.85 -28.76 -6.20
N GLY A 116 -5.22 -27.46 -6.20
CA GLY A 116 -6.30 -26.91 -6.99
C GLY A 116 -5.86 -26.41 -8.37
N ASP A 117 -6.82 -26.21 -9.27
CA ASP A 117 -6.62 -25.63 -10.60
C ASP A 117 -7.20 -24.20 -10.72
N GLN A 118 -8.01 -23.77 -9.75
CA GLN A 118 -8.56 -22.43 -9.70
C GLN A 118 -7.47 -21.41 -9.36
N ILE A 119 -7.23 -20.49 -10.28
CA ILE A 119 -6.30 -19.37 -10.05
C ILE A 119 -6.90 -18.33 -9.10
N VAL A 120 -6.03 -17.61 -8.41
CA VAL A 120 -6.42 -16.53 -7.50
C VAL A 120 -7.02 -15.37 -8.30
N ARG A 121 -8.24 -14.96 -7.94
CA ARG A 121 -8.85 -13.72 -8.42
C ARG A 121 -8.50 -12.59 -7.44
N LEU A 122 -7.89 -11.52 -7.98
CA LEU A 122 -7.55 -10.32 -7.22
C LEU A 122 -8.66 -9.28 -7.30
N LEU A 123 -9.11 -8.93 -8.51
CA LEU A 123 -10.16 -7.94 -8.75
C LEU A 123 -11.43 -8.63 -9.22
N SER A 124 -12.57 -8.17 -8.72
CA SER A 124 -13.90 -8.75 -8.91
C SER A 124 -14.89 -7.70 -9.45
N PRO A 125 -15.66 -8.03 -10.51
CA PRO A 125 -16.50 -7.07 -11.20
C PRO A 125 -17.58 -6.43 -10.34
N VAL A 126 -17.97 -5.20 -10.69
CA VAL A 126 -19.18 -4.60 -10.13
C VAL A 126 -20.40 -5.46 -10.48
N GLY A 127 -21.18 -5.84 -9.47
CA GLY A 127 -22.30 -6.78 -9.58
C GLY A 127 -21.98 -8.21 -9.16
N SER A 128 -20.72 -8.53 -8.83
CA SER A 128 -20.39 -9.75 -8.07
C SER A 128 -20.79 -9.62 -6.59
N GLU A 129 -20.61 -10.68 -5.81
CA GLU A 129 -20.88 -10.70 -4.36
C GLU A 129 -20.04 -9.66 -3.61
N ASP A 130 -18.72 -9.68 -3.79
CA ASP A 130 -17.79 -8.71 -3.20
C ASP A 130 -16.98 -7.99 -4.29
N PRO A 131 -17.52 -6.92 -4.92
CA PRO A 131 -16.78 -6.18 -5.93
C PRO A 131 -15.49 -5.55 -5.40
N TYR A 132 -14.42 -5.63 -6.19
CA TYR A 132 -13.12 -5.05 -5.87
C TYR A 132 -12.46 -4.57 -7.16
N TYR A 133 -12.31 -3.26 -7.30
CA TYR A 133 -11.93 -2.65 -8.57
C TYR A 133 -11.11 -1.38 -8.42
N ALA A 134 -10.39 -1.04 -9.48
CA ALA A 134 -9.77 0.26 -9.67
C ALA A 134 -10.54 1.09 -10.70
N LEU A 135 -10.70 2.38 -10.41
CA LEU A 135 -11.39 3.36 -11.25
C LEU A 135 -10.58 4.65 -11.33
N TYR A 136 -10.56 5.26 -12.50
CA TYR A 136 -9.93 6.55 -12.73
C TYR A 136 -10.98 7.54 -13.23
N GLY A 137 -10.78 8.82 -12.98
CA GLY A 137 -11.75 9.82 -13.41
C GLY A 137 -11.29 11.26 -13.23
N TRP A 138 -12.24 12.17 -13.42
CA TRP A 138 -12.05 13.59 -13.30
C TRP A 138 -13.12 14.17 -12.37
N ILE A 139 -12.70 15.01 -11.44
CA ILE A 139 -13.59 15.82 -10.60
C ILE A 139 -13.77 17.15 -11.34
N PRO A 140 -15.01 17.56 -11.66
CA PRO A 140 -15.26 18.84 -12.32
C PRO A 140 -15.00 19.98 -11.33
N SER A 141 -14.59 21.16 -11.81
CA SER A 141 -14.42 22.34 -10.95
C SER A 141 -14.85 23.61 -11.69
N GLY A 142 -15.21 24.65 -10.94
CA GLY A 142 -15.74 25.90 -11.49
C GLY A 142 -17.10 25.70 -12.17
N GLY A 143 -17.18 26.00 -13.46
CA GLY A 143 -18.45 25.99 -14.22
C GLY A 143 -18.92 24.63 -14.74
N LEU A 144 -18.18 23.55 -14.47
CA LEU A 144 -18.54 22.19 -14.91
C LEU A 144 -19.36 21.45 -13.85
N GLY A 145 -20.35 20.69 -14.30
CA GLY A 145 -21.09 19.71 -13.49
C GLY A 145 -20.48 18.31 -13.55
N TYR A 146 -21.00 17.39 -12.73
CA TYR A 146 -20.58 15.97 -12.79
C TYR A 146 -21.06 15.26 -14.05
N GLU A 147 -22.09 15.79 -14.70
CA GLU A 147 -22.58 15.34 -16.00
C GLU A 147 -21.60 15.65 -17.15
N ASP A 148 -20.69 16.61 -16.96
CA ASP A 148 -19.73 17.04 -17.99
C ASP A 148 -18.44 16.21 -17.98
N VAL A 149 -18.25 15.35 -16.99
CA VAL A 149 -17.04 14.53 -16.80
C VAL A 149 -17.39 13.03 -16.72
N PRO A 150 -16.44 12.14 -17.00
CA PRO A 150 -16.67 10.71 -16.85
C PRO A 150 -16.94 10.33 -15.39
N THR A 151 -17.96 9.50 -15.19
CA THR A 151 -18.33 8.91 -13.91
C THR A 151 -18.09 7.40 -13.93
N SER A 152 -18.40 6.73 -12.82
CA SER A 152 -18.35 5.27 -12.73
C SER A 152 -19.26 4.55 -13.73
N ASP A 153 -20.29 5.23 -14.25
CA ASP A 153 -21.28 4.62 -15.14
C ASP A 153 -21.17 5.13 -16.59
N THR A 154 -20.13 5.88 -16.90
CA THR A 154 -19.88 6.38 -18.26
C THR A 154 -19.57 5.24 -19.22
N PRO A 155 -20.30 5.09 -20.34
CA PRO A 155 -19.94 4.12 -21.36
C PRO A 155 -18.78 4.68 -22.21
N TRP A 156 -17.63 4.02 -22.14
CA TRP A 156 -16.46 4.36 -22.93
C TRP A 156 -16.47 3.60 -24.26
N ASP A 157 -16.05 4.28 -25.32
CA ASP A 157 -15.77 3.65 -26.60
C ASP A 157 -14.30 3.25 -26.68
N LEU A 158 -14.03 2.17 -27.42
CA LEU A 158 -12.67 1.76 -27.71
C LEU A 158 -12.10 2.60 -28.87
N GLU A 159 -11.07 3.40 -28.61
CA GLU A 159 -10.36 4.18 -29.63
C GLU A 159 -9.25 3.35 -30.30
N SER A 160 -8.46 2.62 -29.51
CA SER A 160 -7.39 1.74 -30.01
C SER A 160 -7.02 0.62 -29.03
N GLY A 161 -6.45 -0.48 -29.55
CA GLY A 161 -6.01 -1.65 -28.77
C GLY A 161 -7.15 -2.63 -28.45
N GLY A 162 -7.18 -3.81 -29.09
CA GLY A 162 -8.26 -4.80 -28.90
C GLY A 162 -8.05 -5.79 -27.75
N THR A 163 -6.83 -5.86 -27.22
CA THR A 163 -6.42 -6.71 -26.10
C THR A 163 -5.24 -6.02 -25.44
N LEU A 164 -5.29 -5.87 -24.12
CA LEU A 164 -4.19 -5.28 -23.36
C LEU A 164 -3.11 -6.33 -23.16
N THR A 165 -1.93 -6.08 -23.73
CA THR A 165 -0.70 -6.86 -23.52
C THR A 165 0.46 -5.91 -23.23
N PRO A 166 1.64 -6.40 -22.79
CA PRO A 166 2.79 -5.54 -22.52
C PRO A 166 3.26 -4.70 -23.72
N ASP A 167 3.04 -5.20 -24.93
CA ASP A 167 3.40 -4.52 -26.18
C ASP A 167 2.24 -3.73 -26.83
N SER A 168 1.02 -3.86 -26.29
CA SER A 168 -0.21 -3.34 -26.90
C SER A 168 -1.08 -2.64 -25.85
N PRO A 169 -0.86 -1.32 -25.61
CA PRO A 169 -1.74 -0.54 -24.75
C PRO A 169 -3.13 -0.39 -25.38
N VAL A 170 -4.11 -0.09 -24.53
CA VAL A 170 -5.52 0.13 -24.90
C VAL A 170 -5.90 1.57 -24.61
N THR A 171 -6.52 2.26 -25.56
CA THR A 171 -7.04 3.62 -25.37
C THR A 171 -8.55 3.62 -25.46
N LEU A 172 -9.18 4.07 -24.38
CA LEU A 172 -10.60 4.35 -24.30
C LEU A 172 -10.86 5.83 -24.56
N VAL A 173 -11.98 6.16 -25.20
CA VAL A 173 -12.42 7.53 -25.46
C VAL A 173 -13.86 7.74 -25.04
N TRP A 174 -14.15 8.93 -24.53
CA TRP A 174 -15.51 9.41 -24.28
C TRP A 174 -15.60 10.89 -24.60
N ASP A 175 -16.53 11.24 -25.50
CA ASP A 175 -16.87 12.62 -25.82
C ASP A 175 -18.13 13.01 -25.03
N ASN A 176 -18.02 14.05 -24.20
CA ASN A 176 -19.16 14.51 -23.40
C ASN A 176 -20.22 15.25 -24.24
N GLY A 177 -19.95 15.56 -25.50
CA GLY A 177 -20.80 16.34 -26.40
C GLY A 177 -20.83 17.84 -26.12
N GLY A 178 -20.22 18.28 -25.01
CA GLY A 178 -20.03 19.66 -24.56
C GLY A 178 -18.71 20.29 -25.00
N GLY A 179 -17.93 19.58 -25.83
CA GLY A 179 -16.63 20.04 -26.32
C GLY A 179 -15.45 19.62 -25.45
N LEU A 180 -15.61 18.59 -24.62
CA LEU A 180 -14.51 17.92 -23.92
C LEU A 180 -14.42 16.47 -24.37
N ILE A 181 -13.24 16.07 -24.84
CA ILE A 181 -12.96 14.68 -25.22
C ILE A 181 -11.99 14.10 -24.19
N PHE A 182 -12.45 13.08 -23.48
CA PHE A 182 -11.68 12.38 -22.47
C PHE A 182 -11.07 11.12 -23.09
N ARG A 183 -9.80 10.86 -22.80
CA ARG A 183 -9.14 9.60 -23.15
C ARG A 183 -8.51 8.97 -21.93
N ARG A 184 -8.45 7.64 -21.94
CA ARG A 184 -7.73 6.83 -20.96
C ARG A 184 -6.92 5.80 -21.70
N THR A 185 -5.60 5.95 -21.69
CA THR A 185 -4.67 4.95 -22.19
C THR A 185 -4.20 4.10 -21.02
N ILE A 186 -4.35 2.79 -21.16
CA ILE A 186 -3.98 1.78 -20.18
C ILE A 186 -2.88 0.94 -20.81
N ALA A 187 -1.72 0.91 -20.16
CA ALA A 187 -0.63 -0.01 -20.45
C ALA A 187 -0.41 -0.91 -19.23
N ILE A 188 0.22 -2.06 -19.42
CA ILE A 188 0.65 -2.96 -18.36
C ILE A 188 2.04 -3.47 -18.67
N ASP A 189 2.85 -3.78 -17.67
CA ASP A 189 4.10 -4.50 -17.87
C ASP A 189 3.90 -6.03 -17.84
N ASP A 190 5.00 -6.78 -17.91
CA ASP A 190 4.97 -8.26 -17.87
C ASP A 190 4.49 -8.84 -16.52
N SER A 191 4.41 -8.00 -15.49
CA SER A 191 4.17 -8.38 -14.10
C SER A 191 2.82 -7.83 -13.61
N TYR A 192 2.83 -6.75 -12.82
CA TYR A 192 1.65 -6.30 -12.06
C TYR A 192 1.43 -4.79 -12.09
N MET A 193 2.24 -4.05 -12.87
CA MET A 193 2.17 -2.58 -12.90
C MET A 193 1.44 -2.12 -14.14
N PHE A 194 0.31 -1.46 -13.91
CA PHE A 194 -0.42 -0.73 -14.94
C PHE A 194 0.03 0.72 -14.96
N GLU A 195 0.19 1.27 -16.15
CA GLU A 195 0.32 2.71 -16.37
C GLU A 195 -1.00 3.24 -16.94
N ILE A 196 -1.54 4.27 -16.28
CA ILE A 196 -2.84 4.86 -16.58
C ILE A 196 -2.63 6.33 -16.93
N THR A 197 -2.75 6.62 -18.22
CA THR A 197 -2.66 7.99 -18.75
C THR A 197 -4.06 8.51 -19.02
N GLN A 198 -4.48 9.52 -18.27
CA GLN A 198 -5.73 10.23 -18.50
C GLN A 198 -5.45 11.52 -19.25
N SER A 199 -6.23 11.82 -20.28
CA SER A 199 -6.18 13.12 -20.95
C SER A 199 -7.56 13.70 -21.20
N VAL A 200 -7.62 15.02 -21.25
CA VAL A 200 -8.82 15.79 -21.62
C VAL A 200 -8.44 16.85 -22.62
N GLU A 201 -9.07 16.77 -23.78
CA GLU A 201 -8.97 17.74 -24.86
C GLU A 201 -10.16 18.70 -24.77
N ASN A 202 -9.90 20.01 -24.63
CA ASN A 202 -10.92 21.03 -24.65
C ASN A 202 -11.08 21.60 -26.07
N THR A 203 -12.07 21.11 -26.81
CA THR A 203 -12.42 21.63 -28.14
C THR A 203 -13.38 22.82 -28.09
N GLY A 204 -13.76 23.25 -26.88
CA GLY A 204 -14.64 24.39 -26.64
C GLY A 204 -13.95 25.75 -26.80
N ALA A 205 -14.68 26.81 -26.44
CA ALA A 205 -14.25 28.20 -26.54
C ALA A 205 -13.92 28.86 -25.20
N VAL A 206 -14.07 28.12 -24.08
CA VAL A 206 -13.88 28.61 -22.71
C VAL A 206 -12.94 27.67 -21.99
N ASP A 207 -12.11 28.24 -21.13
CA ASP A 207 -11.21 27.47 -20.27
C ASP A 207 -12.03 26.66 -19.25
N VAL A 208 -11.66 25.40 -19.08
CA VAL A 208 -12.32 24.50 -18.12
C VAL A 208 -11.37 24.11 -16.99
N SER A 209 -11.93 23.72 -15.86
CA SER A 209 -11.16 23.31 -14.69
C SER A 209 -11.63 21.95 -14.19
N LEU A 210 -10.69 21.04 -13.99
CA LEU A 210 -10.96 19.68 -13.51
C LEU A 210 -9.74 19.12 -12.80
N ALA A 211 -9.95 18.15 -11.92
CA ALA A 211 -8.89 17.50 -11.15
C ALA A 211 -8.91 15.98 -11.40
N PRO A 212 -7.79 15.35 -11.79
CA PRO A 212 -7.76 13.91 -11.99
C PRO A 212 -7.77 13.15 -10.65
N TYR A 213 -8.29 11.93 -10.66
CA TYR A 213 -8.20 11.04 -9.51
C TYR A 213 -8.07 9.57 -9.92
N GLY A 214 -7.51 8.77 -9.01
CA GLY A 214 -7.61 7.32 -8.99
C GLY A 214 -8.31 6.84 -7.72
N ILE A 215 -9.08 5.76 -7.82
CA ILE A 215 -9.77 5.08 -6.74
C ILE A 215 -9.45 3.60 -6.80
N VAL A 216 -9.24 3.00 -5.63
CA VAL A 216 -9.43 1.56 -5.42
C VAL A 216 -10.55 1.39 -4.40
N ALA A 217 -11.58 0.63 -4.77
CA ALA A 217 -12.76 0.40 -3.94
C ALA A 217 -12.98 -1.10 -3.75
N ARG A 218 -13.20 -1.51 -2.50
CA ARG A 218 -13.50 -2.87 -2.07
C ARG A 218 -14.82 -2.89 -1.31
N HIS A 219 -15.73 -3.74 -1.74
CA HIS A 219 -17.00 -3.97 -1.07
C HIS A 219 -16.84 -5.13 -0.09
N GLY A 220 -17.20 -4.90 1.16
CA GLY A 220 -16.98 -5.85 2.24
C GLY A 220 -15.51 -6.16 2.48
N LEU A 221 -15.29 -7.21 3.27
CA LEU A 221 -13.97 -7.75 3.58
C LEU A 221 -13.91 -9.20 3.09
N PRO A 222 -12.72 -9.68 2.69
CA PRO A 222 -12.60 -11.03 2.18
C PRO A 222 -12.74 -12.04 3.33
N ASP A 223 -13.37 -13.18 3.06
CA ASP A 223 -13.61 -14.24 4.05
C ASP A 223 -12.33 -14.86 4.62
N ASP A 224 -11.19 -14.70 3.94
CA ASP A 224 -9.90 -15.29 4.29
C ASP A 224 -8.96 -14.36 5.07
N LEU A 225 -9.46 -13.20 5.54
CA LEU A 225 -8.70 -12.33 6.46
C LEU A 225 -8.16 -13.14 7.63
N GLN A 226 -6.85 -13.06 7.85
CA GLN A 226 -6.19 -13.80 8.92
C GLN A 226 -6.27 -13.07 10.25
N ASN A 227 -6.40 -11.73 10.24
CA ASN A 227 -6.48 -10.89 11.44
C ASN A 227 -5.40 -11.26 12.47
N PHE A 228 -4.15 -11.33 12.02
CA PHE A 228 -3.03 -11.85 12.80
C PHE A 228 -2.05 -10.73 13.19
N PHE A 229 -1.68 -10.63 14.48
CA PHE A 229 -0.96 -9.49 15.05
C PHE A 229 0.44 -9.17 14.46
N ILE A 230 1.01 -10.03 13.61
CA ILE A 230 2.28 -9.78 12.90
C ILE A 230 2.09 -9.56 11.39
N LEU A 231 0.85 -9.49 10.93
CA LEU A 231 0.48 -9.28 9.54
C LEU A 231 -0.48 -8.08 9.49
N HIS A 232 -0.08 -7.07 8.74
CA HIS A 232 -0.97 -5.98 8.38
C HIS A 232 -1.92 -6.38 7.24
N GLU A 233 -3.23 -6.23 7.45
CA GLU A 233 -4.27 -6.35 6.42
C GLU A 233 -5.17 -5.10 6.49
N GLY A 234 -5.23 -4.34 5.40
CA GLY A 234 -5.93 -3.05 5.39
C GLY A 234 -5.31 -2.05 4.44
N VAL A 235 -5.44 -0.77 4.78
CA VAL A 235 -4.86 0.32 4.01
C VAL A 235 -3.38 0.45 4.33
N VAL A 236 -2.58 0.64 3.29
CA VAL A 236 -1.17 1.00 3.41
C VAL A 236 -0.89 2.18 2.48
N ARG A 237 -0.15 3.16 2.98
CA ARG A 237 0.23 4.32 2.18
C ARG A 237 1.61 4.82 2.53
N ASN A 238 2.22 5.53 1.60
CA ASN A 238 3.41 6.34 1.80
C ASN A 238 3.06 7.82 1.57
N ILE A 239 3.49 8.66 2.51
CA ILE A 239 3.37 10.13 2.47
C ILE A 239 4.77 10.69 2.66
N ASP A 240 5.39 11.16 1.57
CA ASP A 240 6.70 11.81 1.57
C ASP A 240 7.74 11.03 2.40
N GLY A 241 7.78 9.72 2.14
CA GLY A 241 8.70 8.81 2.81
C GLY A 241 8.20 8.25 4.14
N ILE A 242 7.04 8.65 4.68
CA ILE A 242 6.47 8.07 5.90
C ILE A 242 5.42 7.02 5.52
N VAL A 243 5.53 5.80 6.06
CA VAL A 243 4.59 4.72 5.77
C VAL A 243 3.56 4.60 6.89
N ASP A 244 2.30 4.79 6.55
CA ASP A 244 1.15 4.66 7.43
C ASP A 244 0.33 3.42 7.08
N ARG A 245 -0.35 2.88 8.08
CA ARG A 245 -1.12 1.65 8.02
C ARG A 245 -2.40 1.79 8.85
N PHE A 246 -3.53 1.41 8.27
CA PHE A 246 -4.83 1.32 8.95
C PHE A 246 -5.39 -0.07 8.73
N ASN A 247 -5.75 -0.79 9.79
CA ASN A 247 -6.39 -2.08 9.63
C ASN A 247 -7.82 -1.88 9.13
N PHE A 248 -8.40 -2.91 8.51
CA PHE A 248 -9.77 -2.83 8.04
C PHE A 248 -10.80 -2.59 9.15
N ASP A 249 -10.56 -3.09 10.36
CA ASP A 249 -11.43 -2.90 11.52
C ASP A 249 -11.30 -1.50 12.14
N ASP A 250 -10.19 -0.79 11.92
CA ASP A 250 -9.98 0.59 12.38
C ASP A 250 -10.71 1.61 11.50
N LEU A 251 -10.96 1.31 10.21
CA LEU A 251 -11.54 2.29 9.26
C LEU A 251 -12.97 2.74 9.61
N PRO A 252 -13.89 1.87 10.06
CA PRO A 252 -15.21 2.29 10.53
C PRO A 252 -15.18 3.20 11.77
N ASP A 253 -14.11 3.11 12.56
CA ASP A 253 -13.92 3.86 13.81
C ASP A 253 -13.22 5.22 13.60
N LEU A 254 -12.83 5.55 12.36
CA LEU A 254 -12.28 6.85 12.01
C LEU A 254 -13.27 7.99 12.27
N ASP A 255 -12.74 9.17 12.53
CA ASP A 255 -13.54 10.38 12.63
C ASP A 255 -14.22 10.67 11.28
N VAL A 256 -15.46 11.16 11.36
CA VAL A 256 -16.18 11.61 10.16
C VAL A 256 -15.58 12.93 9.70
N VAL A 257 -14.96 12.91 8.52
CA VAL A 257 -14.43 14.12 7.89
C VAL A 257 -15.60 14.84 7.22
N PRO A 258 -15.91 16.12 7.56
CA PRO A 258 -17.05 16.83 6.99
C PRO A 258 -17.05 16.89 5.46
N ARG A 259 -15.86 16.98 4.85
CA ARG A 259 -15.65 16.96 3.39
C ARG A 259 -16.08 15.63 2.76
N GLU A 260 -15.83 14.51 3.44
CA GLU A 260 -16.15 13.17 2.92
C GLU A 260 -17.56 12.72 3.32
N GLY A 261 -18.09 13.25 4.42
CA GLY A 261 -19.39 12.87 4.97
C GLY A 261 -19.44 11.47 5.59
N VAL A 262 -18.28 10.81 5.71
CA VAL A 262 -18.12 9.43 6.20
C VAL A 262 -16.84 9.30 7.05
N PRO A 263 -16.65 8.21 7.82
CA PRO A 263 -15.37 7.88 8.47
C PRO A 263 -14.25 7.90 7.44
N ALA A 264 -13.29 8.80 7.62
CA ALA A 264 -12.26 9.04 6.63
C ALA A 264 -11.01 9.64 7.25
N GLU A 265 -9.91 9.52 6.53
CA GLU A 265 -8.65 10.15 6.89
C GLU A 265 -7.92 10.56 5.61
N ALA A 266 -7.39 11.77 5.61
CA ALA A 266 -6.84 12.42 4.43
C ALA A 266 -5.53 13.12 4.78
N ALA A 267 -4.55 12.97 3.90
CA ALA A 267 -3.23 13.58 4.04
C ALA A 267 -2.75 14.12 2.69
N GLU A 268 -2.09 15.28 2.73
CA GLU A 268 -1.42 15.82 1.54
C GLU A 268 -0.07 15.16 1.36
N VAL A 269 0.21 14.74 0.14
CA VAL A 269 1.52 14.25 -0.30
C VAL A 269 2.11 15.29 -1.23
N MET A 270 3.31 15.77 -0.92
CA MET A 270 3.91 16.91 -1.62
C MET A 270 4.83 16.50 -2.75
N SER A 271 5.50 15.36 -2.62
CA SER A 271 6.58 14.94 -3.51
C SER A 271 6.44 13.50 -4.00
N SER A 272 6.22 12.55 -3.08
CA SER A 272 6.28 11.14 -3.41
C SER A 272 5.42 10.35 -2.45
N GLY A 273 4.62 9.44 -2.99
CA GLY A 273 3.74 8.62 -2.18
C GLY A 273 2.86 7.72 -3.01
N TRP A 274 2.15 6.87 -2.31
CA TRP A 274 1.24 5.88 -2.88
C TRP A 274 0.23 5.47 -1.82
N ILE A 275 -0.93 4.98 -2.23
CA ILE A 275 -1.99 4.53 -1.30
C ILE A 275 -2.75 3.35 -1.89
N GLY A 276 -3.07 2.37 -1.05
CA GLY A 276 -3.69 1.15 -1.51
C GLY A 276 -4.19 0.25 -0.38
N PHE A 277 -4.63 -0.94 -0.77
CA PHE A 277 -4.95 -2.03 0.12
C PHE A 277 -3.88 -3.12 0.03
N THR A 278 -3.61 -3.75 1.17
CA THR A 278 -2.73 -4.91 1.27
C THR A 278 -3.44 -5.99 2.08
N ASP A 279 -3.46 -7.20 1.54
CA ASP A 279 -3.94 -8.41 2.18
C ASP A 279 -2.74 -9.28 2.57
N LYS A 280 -2.91 -10.52 3.01
CA LYS A 280 -1.78 -11.42 3.30
C LYS A 280 -0.76 -11.52 2.16
N TYR A 281 -1.21 -11.81 0.95
CA TYR A 281 -0.35 -12.09 -0.22
C TYR A 281 -0.52 -11.10 -1.36
N TRP A 282 -1.59 -10.31 -1.35
CA TRP A 282 -1.99 -9.48 -2.49
C TRP A 282 -1.97 -8.00 -2.13
N MET A 283 -1.85 -7.15 -3.15
CA MET A 283 -1.87 -5.71 -2.97
C MET A 283 -2.41 -5.00 -4.20
N THR A 284 -3.14 -3.92 -3.97
CA THR A 284 -3.55 -2.97 -5.01
C THR A 284 -3.25 -1.55 -4.56
N THR A 285 -2.46 -0.80 -5.32
CA THR A 285 -1.93 0.50 -4.88
C THR A 285 -1.94 1.51 -6.00
N LEU A 286 -2.52 2.68 -5.74
CA LEU A 286 -2.45 3.87 -6.58
C LEU A 286 -1.12 4.57 -6.35
N ILE A 287 -0.41 4.86 -7.45
CA ILE A 287 0.94 5.40 -7.43
C ILE A 287 1.00 6.62 -8.38
N PRO A 288 0.73 7.84 -7.89
CA PRO A 288 1.03 9.06 -8.62
C PRO A 288 2.52 9.15 -9.01
N SER A 289 2.82 9.93 -10.04
CA SER A 289 4.20 10.12 -10.51
C SER A 289 5.06 10.86 -9.48
N GLU A 290 6.37 10.61 -9.44
CA GLU A 290 7.27 11.35 -8.54
C GLU A 290 7.26 12.86 -8.84
N GLY A 291 7.27 13.67 -7.80
CA GLY A 291 7.14 15.12 -7.86
C GLY A 291 5.71 15.61 -8.10
N GLN A 292 4.74 14.71 -8.27
CA GLN A 292 3.33 15.06 -8.41
C GLN A 292 2.67 15.11 -7.03
N PRO A 293 2.31 16.31 -6.50
CA PRO A 293 1.53 16.37 -5.27
C PRO A 293 0.15 15.76 -5.49
N PHE A 294 -0.43 15.19 -4.44
CA PHE A 294 -1.79 14.66 -4.43
C PHE A 294 -2.33 14.55 -3.00
N THR A 295 -3.65 14.56 -2.84
CA THR A 295 -4.29 14.22 -1.58
C THR A 295 -4.53 12.72 -1.52
N SER A 296 -3.93 12.05 -0.54
CA SER A 296 -4.13 10.65 -0.19
C SER A 296 -5.34 10.53 0.73
N VAL A 297 -6.36 9.77 0.35
CA VAL A 297 -7.60 9.63 1.12
C VAL A 297 -7.92 8.17 1.34
N THR A 298 -8.22 7.80 2.58
CA THR A 298 -8.87 6.53 2.91
C THR A 298 -10.24 6.82 3.54
N LYS A 299 -11.24 6.02 3.22
CA LYS A 299 -12.57 6.15 3.82
C LYS A 299 -13.34 4.84 3.82
N TYR A 300 -14.30 4.78 4.73
CA TYR A 300 -15.29 3.72 4.81
C TYR A 300 -16.68 4.30 4.60
N VAL A 301 -17.49 3.68 3.73
CA VAL A 301 -18.86 4.10 3.43
C VAL A 301 -19.84 3.12 4.07
N PRO A 302 -20.39 3.42 5.26
CA PRO A 302 -21.17 2.43 6.03
C PRO A 302 -22.44 1.94 5.34
N GLY A 303 -23.07 2.80 4.54
CA GLY A 303 -24.34 2.47 3.88
C GLY A 303 -24.22 1.41 2.77
N ALA A 304 -23.03 1.26 2.19
CA ALA A 304 -22.75 0.33 1.12
C ALA A 304 -21.67 -0.70 1.49
N ASP A 305 -21.14 -0.63 2.72
CA ASP A 305 -20.02 -1.44 3.20
C ASP A 305 -18.81 -1.38 2.26
N ILE A 306 -18.42 -0.16 1.87
CA ILE A 306 -17.31 0.06 0.92
C ILE A 306 -16.10 0.65 1.64
N TYR A 307 -14.97 -0.03 1.51
CA TYR A 307 -13.66 0.48 1.84
C TYR A 307 -13.05 1.10 0.59
N GLN A 308 -12.56 2.34 0.70
CA GLN A 308 -12.07 3.08 -0.46
C GLN A 308 -10.75 3.80 -0.16
N THR A 309 -9.80 3.68 -1.08
CA THR A 309 -8.62 4.55 -1.14
C THR A 309 -8.64 5.40 -2.40
N GLU A 310 -8.11 6.61 -2.30
CA GLU A 310 -8.07 7.58 -3.39
C GLU A 310 -6.75 8.33 -3.45
N ALA A 311 -6.31 8.59 -4.67
CA ALA A 311 -5.28 9.57 -4.97
C ALA A 311 -5.91 10.70 -5.78
N ARG A 312 -6.09 11.87 -5.16
CA ARG A 312 -6.69 13.05 -5.79
C ARG A 312 -5.61 14.03 -6.20
N LEU A 313 -5.45 14.24 -7.50
CA LEU A 313 -4.42 15.12 -8.03
C LEU A 313 -4.92 16.59 -8.06
N PRO A 314 -4.01 17.56 -8.12
CA PRO A 314 -4.35 18.97 -8.19
C PRO A 314 -5.26 19.31 -9.38
N GLN A 315 -6.10 20.31 -9.17
CA GLN A 315 -6.88 20.91 -10.24
C GLN A 315 -5.97 21.46 -11.33
N MET A 316 -6.35 21.20 -12.58
CA MET A 316 -5.76 21.77 -13.77
C MET A 316 -6.78 22.64 -14.51
N VAL A 317 -6.26 23.72 -15.11
CA VAL A 317 -7.02 24.58 -16.01
C VAL A 317 -6.63 24.22 -17.44
N ILE A 318 -7.62 23.82 -18.24
CA ILE A 318 -7.44 23.42 -19.64
C ILE A 318 -8.02 24.53 -20.51
N ALA A 319 -7.13 25.31 -21.10
CA ALA A 319 -7.53 26.41 -21.96
C ALA A 319 -8.25 25.92 -23.23
N ALA A 320 -9.06 26.78 -23.83
CA ALA A 320 -9.73 26.48 -25.10
C ALA A 320 -8.73 26.02 -26.18
N GLY A 321 -9.02 24.88 -26.82
CA GLY A 321 -8.16 24.25 -27.82
C GLY A 321 -6.89 23.58 -27.27
N GLN A 322 -6.76 23.41 -25.96
CA GLN A 322 -5.63 22.71 -25.34
C GLN A 322 -6.03 21.31 -24.87
N THR A 323 -5.01 20.47 -24.69
CA THR A 323 -5.14 19.15 -24.06
C THR A 323 -4.29 19.14 -22.80
N ALA A 324 -4.83 18.59 -21.73
CA ALA A 324 -4.05 18.27 -20.55
C ALA A 324 -3.99 16.75 -20.35
N GLU A 325 -2.88 16.28 -19.81
CA GLU A 325 -2.59 14.86 -19.63
C GLU A 325 -1.96 14.63 -18.27
N VAL A 326 -2.27 13.49 -17.66
CA VAL A 326 -1.62 13.02 -16.44
C VAL A 326 -1.41 11.51 -16.50
N SER A 327 -0.23 11.05 -16.11
CA SER A 327 0.09 9.63 -15.98
C SER A 327 0.26 9.26 -14.51
N THR A 328 -0.41 8.17 -14.13
CA THR A 328 -0.32 7.54 -12.81
C THR A 328 -0.15 6.04 -12.99
N ARG A 329 0.25 5.33 -11.95
CA ARG A 329 0.41 3.88 -11.98
C ARG A 329 -0.56 3.21 -11.01
N LEU A 330 -0.94 1.98 -11.33
CA LEU A 330 -1.65 1.05 -10.45
C LEU A 330 -0.81 -0.22 -10.34
N PHE A 331 -0.37 -0.54 -9.13
CA PHE A 331 0.06 -1.90 -8.85
C PHE A 331 -1.18 -2.73 -8.52
N ALA A 332 -1.38 -3.87 -9.16
CA ALA A 332 -2.43 -4.82 -8.80
C ALA A 332 -1.90 -6.25 -8.99
N GLY A 333 -1.43 -6.87 -7.90
CA GLY A 333 -0.81 -8.18 -8.02
C GLY A 333 -0.34 -8.80 -6.71
N ALA A 334 0.51 -9.81 -6.85
CA ALA A 334 1.12 -10.53 -5.74
C ALA A 334 2.24 -9.71 -5.09
N LYS A 335 2.36 -9.80 -3.76
CA LYS A 335 3.41 -9.16 -2.97
C LYS A 335 4.76 -9.87 -3.08
N GLU A 336 5.21 -10.06 -4.32
CA GLU A 336 6.53 -10.57 -4.62
C GLU A 336 7.58 -9.50 -4.27
N ALA A 337 8.36 -9.76 -3.23
CA ALA A 337 9.36 -8.81 -2.75
C ALA A 337 10.40 -8.42 -3.83
N GLU A 338 10.69 -9.31 -4.77
CA GLU A 338 11.58 -9.03 -5.90
C GLU A 338 10.91 -8.10 -6.92
N ALA A 339 9.67 -8.39 -7.35
CA ALA A 339 8.92 -7.51 -8.24
C ALA A 339 8.72 -6.11 -7.63
N ILE A 340 8.29 -6.04 -6.37
CA ILE A 340 8.12 -4.77 -5.64
C ILE A 340 9.44 -4.01 -5.52
N ARG A 341 10.56 -4.69 -5.24
CA ARG A 341 11.88 -4.04 -5.22
C ARG A 341 12.31 -3.54 -6.60
N ASN A 342 12.00 -4.27 -7.66
CA ASN A 342 12.29 -3.87 -9.02
C ASN A 342 11.49 -2.61 -9.41
N TYR A 343 10.25 -2.48 -8.93
CA TYR A 343 9.46 -1.24 -9.08
C TYR A 343 9.93 -0.11 -8.19
N GLU A 344 10.37 -0.41 -6.97
CA GLU A 344 11.00 0.58 -6.11
C GLU A 344 12.21 1.18 -6.80
N ASN A 345 13.01 0.38 -7.50
CA ASN A 345 14.14 0.84 -8.30
C ASN A 345 15.12 1.76 -7.52
N ALA A 346 15.16 1.62 -6.19
CA ALA A 346 16.03 2.40 -5.33
C ALA A 346 17.49 1.96 -5.48
N GLU A 347 18.42 2.88 -5.19
CA GLU A 347 19.83 2.54 -5.15
C GLU A 347 20.09 1.40 -4.15
N PRO A 348 20.73 0.31 -4.59
CA PRO A 348 20.94 -0.85 -3.74
C PRO A 348 21.95 -0.52 -2.63
N GLY A 349 21.57 -0.76 -1.38
CA GLY A 349 22.48 -0.61 -0.24
C GLY A 349 23.71 -1.51 -0.34
N LEU A 350 24.75 -1.22 0.45
CA LEU A 350 26.08 -1.86 0.40
C LEU A 350 26.06 -3.40 0.28
N ILE A 351 25.18 -4.08 1.01
CA ILE A 351 25.11 -5.55 0.95
C ILE A 351 24.47 -6.00 -0.37
N SER A 352 23.41 -5.34 -0.82
CA SER A 352 22.70 -5.71 -2.06
C SER A 352 23.57 -5.48 -3.30
N SER A 353 24.33 -4.38 -3.33
CA SER A 353 25.23 -4.07 -4.45
C SER A 353 26.43 -5.02 -4.53
N LEU A 354 26.93 -5.54 -3.40
CA LEU A 354 27.97 -6.58 -3.40
C LEU A 354 27.57 -7.88 -4.11
N PHE A 355 26.27 -8.11 -4.31
CA PHE A 355 25.73 -9.28 -4.99
C PHE A 355 25.00 -8.95 -6.30
N GLY A 356 25.32 -7.81 -6.92
CA GLY A 356 24.92 -7.49 -8.30
C GLY A 356 23.53 -6.88 -8.45
N ALA A 357 22.91 -6.37 -7.38
CA ALA A 357 21.74 -5.51 -7.53
C ALA A 357 22.17 -4.16 -8.13
N GLU A 358 21.42 -3.68 -9.12
CA GLU A 358 21.61 -2.39 -9.79
C GLU A 358 20.25 -1.71 -9.93
N SER A 359 20.21 -0.38 -9.80
CA SER A 359 19.03 0.44 -10.16
C SER A 359 19.12 0.84 -11.63
N ASP A 360 17.97 0.97 -12.29
CA ASP A 360 17.87 1.44 -13.67
C ASP A 360 17.49 2.92 -13.70
N ALA A 361 18.42 3.79 -14.07
CA ALA A 361 18.19 5.23 -14.13
C ALA A 361 17.09 5.65 -15.11
N ASN A 362 16.65 4.77 -16.03
CA ASN A 362 15.61 5.06 -17.01
C ASN A 362 14.21 4.61 -16.58
N ARG A 363 14.07 3.97 -15.40
CA ARG A 363 12.78 3.50 -14.90
C ARG A 363 12.27 4.42 -13.79
N PRO A 364 10.99 4.80 -13.81
CA PRO A 364 10.41 5.64 -12.77
C PRO A 364 10.42 4.90 -11.43
N GLN A 365 11.03 5.52 -10.42
CA GLN A 365 11.10 5.01 -9.06
C GLN A 365 9.72 5.04 -8.39
N VAL A 366 9.51 4.13 -7.44
CA VAL A 366 8.39 4.20 -6.48
C VAL A 366 9.02 4.22 -5.09
N GLU A 367 9.16 5.41 -4.52
CA GLU A 367 9.87 5.57 -3.25
C GLU A 367 9.29 4.66 -2.14
N ARG A 368 10.19 3.97 -1.43
CA ARG A 368 9.89 3.06 -0.32
C ARG A 368 8.83 1.99 -0.62
N PHE A 369 8.68 1.56 -1.88
CA PHE A 369 7.63 0.62 -2.25
C PHE A 369 7.79 -0.77 -1.59
N ILE A 370 9.01 -1.22 -1.26
CA ILE A 370 9.24 -2.45 -0.48
C ILE A 370 8.63 -2.40 0.92
N ASP A 371 8.41 -1.21 1.46
CA ASP A 371 7.77 -1.02 2.77
C ASP A 371 6.24 -1.17 2.69
N SER A 372 5.66 -1.39 1.50
CA SER A 372 4.29 -1.87 1.39
C SER A 372 4.09 -3.26 2.03
N ILE A 373 5.13 -4.10 1.99
CA ILE A 373 5.22 -5.34 2.76
C ILE A 373 5.50 -5.01 4.22
N ASP A 374 4.71 -5.58 5.13
CA ASP A 374 4.99 -5.47 6.56
C ASP A 374 6.16 -6.38 6.96
N TRP A 375 7.31 -5.78 7.25
CA TRP A 375 8.52 -6.47 7.70
C TRP A 375 8.61 -6.62 9.23
N GLY A 376 7.62 -6.10 9.95
CA GLY A 376 7.55 -6.04 11.40
C GLY A 376 8.58 -5.11 12.04
N TRP A 377 8.54 -5.03 13.38
CA TRP A 377 9.48 -4.21 14.18
C TRP A 377 10.95 -4.53 13.88
N PHE A 378 11.25 -5.81 13.65
CA PHE A 378 12.62 -6.29 13.40
C PHE A 378 12.99 -6.27 11.91
N PHE A 379 12.49 -5.29 11.14
CA PHE A 379 12.72 -5.18 9.68
C PHE A 379 14.21 -5.26 9.29
N PHE A 380 15.09 -4.73 10.13
CA PHE A 380 16.54 -4.75 9.93
C PHE A 380 17.16 -6.15 10.04
N LEU A 381 16.48 -7.11 10.69
CA LEU A 381 16.84 -8.53 10.68
C LEU A 381 16.06 -9.29 9.60
N THR A 382 14.76 -9.03 9.43
CA THR A 382 13.91 -9.80 8.52
C THR A 382 14.27 -9.53 7.05
N LYS A 383 14.53 -8.29 6.64
CA LYS A 383 14.91 -7.96 5.25
C LYS A 383 16.21 -8.66 4.81
N PRO A 384 17.34 -8.60 5.56
CA PRO A 384 18.55 -9.32 5.17
C PRO A 384 18.39 -10.85 5.23
N LEU A 385 17.65 -11.36 6.22
CA LEU A 385 17.40 -12.80 6.34
C LEU A 385 16.57 -13.33 5.17
N PHE A 386 15.52 -12.59 4.79
CA PHE A 386 14.70 -12.90 3.63
C PHE A 386 15.53 -12.84 2.34
N TRP A 387 16.33 -11.80 2.16
CA TRP A 387 17.21 -11.68 1.00
C TRP A 387 18.17 -12.89 0.89
N LEU A 388 18.79 -13.30 2.00
CA LEU A 388 19.66 -14.47 2.01
C LEU A 388 18.89 -15.76 1.71
N LEU A 389 17.69 -15.92 2.26
CA LEU A 389 16.82 -17.06 1.98
C LEU A 389 16.44 -17.13 0.50
N HIS A 390 16.06 -15.98 -0.08
CA HIS A 390 15.66 -15.87 -1.48
C HIS A 390 16.83 -16.22 -2.40
N TRP A 391 18.03 -15.71 -2.11
CA TRP A 391 19.25 -16.05 -2.84
C TRP A 391 19.60 -17.55 -2.74
N LEU A 392 19.48 -18.14 -1.55
CA LEU A 392 19.66 -19.58 -1.36
C LEU A 392 18.62 -20.38 -2.16
N ASN A 393 17.37 -19.96 -2.16
CA ASN A 393 16.31 -20.62 -2.92
C ASN A 393 16.56 -20.52 -4.43
N ALA A 394 16.93 -19.34 -4.94
CA ALA A 394 17.25 -19.14 -6.35
C ALA A 394 18.46 -20.00 -6.80
N THR A 395 19.45 -20.19 -5.92
CA THR A 395 20.65 -20.99 -6.23
C THR A 395 20.40 -22.50 -6.12
N ILE A 396 19.64 -22.93 -5.12
CA ILE A 396 19.40 -24.36 -4.83
C ILE A 396 18.21 -24.91 -5.64
N GLY A 397 17.21 -24.06 -5.93
CA GLY A 397 15.95 -24.43 -6.57
C GLY A 397 14.94 -25.12 -5.63
N ASN A 398 15.15 -25.09 -4.31
CA ASN A 398 14.24 -25.71 -3.35
C ASN A 398 14.16 -24.92 -2.02
N MET A 399 12.97 -24.43 -1.70
CA MET A 399 12.73 -23.58 -0.53
C MET A 399 13.02 -24.30 0.80
N GLY A 400 12.63 -25.57 0.94
CA GLY A 400 12.87 -26.34 2.16
C GLY A 400 14.36 -26.54 2.44
N VAL A 401 15.13 -26.84 1.39
CA VAL A 401 16.59 -26.98 1.50
C VAL A 401 17.25 -25.62 1.76
N ALA A 402 16.78 -24.55 1.12
CA ALA A 402 17.25 -23.19 1.39
C ALA A 402 17.05 -22.79 2.86
N ILE A 403 15.91 -23.12 3.47
CA ILE A 403 15.66 -22.90 4.90
C ILE A 403 16.68 -23.68 5.75
N ILE A 404 16.96 -24.95 5.43
CA ILE A 404 17.96 -25.74 6.17
C ILE A 404 19.33 -25.04 6.12
N PHE A 405 19.78 -24.61 4.93
CA PHE A 405 21.06 -23.89 4.80
C PHE A 405 21.06 -22.56 5.54
N LEU A 406 19.96 -21.80 5.47
CA LEU A 406 19.80 -20.56 6.22
C LEU A 406 19.98 -20.82 7.72
N THR A 407 19.33 -21.86 8.28
CA THR A 407 19.48 -22.18 9.70
C THR A 407 20.92 -22.55 10.08
N LEU A 408 21.66 -23.24 9.21
CA LEU A 408 23.06 -23.58 9.43
C LEU A 408 23.94 -22.33 9.43
N ILE A 409 23.71 -21.40 8.49
CA ILE A 409 24.44 -20.12 8.40
C ILE A 409 24.19 -19.29 9.67
N VAL A 410 22.92 -19.12 10.06
CA VAL A 410 22.56 -18.37 11.28
C VAL A 410 23.19 -19.01 12.51
N LYS A 411 23.15 -20.35 12.64
CA LYS A 411 23.80 -21.06 13.75
C LYS A 411 25.32 -20.90 13.74
N ALA A 412 25.96 -20.89 12.57
CA ALA A 412 27.39 -20.69 12.45
C ALA A 412 27.80 -19.28 12.88
N ILE A 413 27.04 -18.25 12.46
CA ILE A 413 27.25 -16.86 12.87
C ILE A 413 27.07 -16.70 14.38
N LEU A 414 26.04 -17.32 14.94
CA LEU A 414 25.74 -17.26 16.38
C LEU A 414 26.57 -18.26 17.22
N PHE A 415 27.38 -19.12 16.60
CA PHE A 415 28.13 -20.17 17.28
C PHE A 415 29.05 -19.63 18.39
N PRO A 416 29.80 -18.52 18.23
CA PRO A 416 30.65 -17.99 19.29
C PRO A 416 29.83 -17.57 20.52
N LEU A 417 28.64 -17.02 20.31
CA LEU A 417 27.72 -16.63 21.38
C LEU A 417 27.09 -17.85 22.05
N ALA A 418 26.61 -18.81 21.25
CA ALA A 418 26.05 -20.06 21.74
C ALA A 418 27.06 -20.86 22.56
N TYR A 419 28.31 -20.98 22.08
CA TYR A 419 29.40 -21.64 22.80
C TYR A 419 29.65 -21.01 24.17
N ARG A 420 29.69 -19.67 24.27
CA ARG A 420 29.82 -18.98 25.56
C ARG A 420 28.65 -19.26 26.49
N SER A 421 27.43 -19.29 25.97
CA SER A 421 26.24 -19.67 26.75
C SER A 421 26.34 -21.09 27.28
N TYR A 422 26.77 -22.06 26.46
CA TYR A 422 26.98 -23.45 26.89
C TYR A 422 28.03 -23.58 27.99
N VAL A 423 29.15 -22.87 27.87
CA VAL A 423 30.18 -22.85 28.91
C VAL A 423 29.62 -22.28 30.22
N SER A 424 28.81 -21.22 30.16
CA SER A 424 28.15 -20.65 31.35
C SER A 424 27.19 -21.65 32.02
N MET A 425 26.37 -22.34 31.23
CA MET A 425 25.46 -23.37 31.73
C MET A 425 26.20 -24.57 32.35
N ALA A 426 27.32 -25.00 31.75
CA ALA A 426 28.14 -26.06 32.28
C ALA A 426 28.72 -25.69 33.66
N LYS A 427 29.24 -24.47 33.82
CA LYS A 427 29.72 -23.94 35.10
C LYS A 427 28.60 -23.84 36.15
N MET A 428 27.41 -23.36 35.75
CA MET A 428 26.27 -23.35 36.67
C MET A 428 25.88 -24.75 37.14
N LYS A 429 25.95 -25.76 36.24
CA LYS A 429 25.69 -27.16 36.60
C LYS A 429 26.73 -27.70 37.58
N GLU A 430 27.99 -27.32 37.45
CA GLU A 430 29.05 -27.67 38.43
C GLU A 430 28.82 -27.01 39.79
N LEU A 431 28.25 -25.80 39.82
CA LEU A 431 27.96 -25.06 41.06
C LEU A 431 26.66 -25.49 41.75
N GLN A 432 25.74 -26.18 41.07
CA GLN A 432 24.49 -26.70 41.64
C GLN A 432 24.65 -27.41 43.00
N PRO A 433 25.55 -28.39 43.17
CA PRO A 433 25.72 -29.09 44.45
C PRO A 433 26.19 -28.16 45.58
N GLU A 434 26.99 -27.13 45.29
CA GLU A 434 27.38 -26.15 46.31
C GLU A 434 26.24 -25.19 46.64
N MET A 435 25.46 -24.78 45.64
CA MET A 435 24.24 -23.99 45.86
C MET A 435 23.21 -24.75 46.72
N GLU A 436 23.07 -26.06 46.54
CA GLU A 436 22.19 -26.90 47.36
C GLU A 436 22.69 -26.99 48.81
N LYS A 437 23.99 -27.24 49.02
CA LYS A 437 24.59 -27.21 50.37
C LYS A 437 24.41 -25.86 51.05
N MET A 438 24.52 -24.77 50.30
CA MET A 438 24.32 -23.43 50.83
C MET A 438 22.86 -23.14 51.19
N LYS A 439 21.90 -23.61 50.38
CA LYS A 439 20.47 -23.53 50.69
C LYS A 439 20.12 -24.35 51.93
N GLU A 440 20.66 -25.57 52.05
CA GLU A 440 20.50 -26.40 53.24
C GLU A 440 21.07 -25.72 54.49
N ALA A 441 22.22 -25.04 54.38
CA ALA A 441 22.84 -24.30 55.48
C ALA A 441 22.11 -22.98 55.84
N ALA A 442 21.48 -22.32 54.87
CA ALA A 442 20.79 -21.04 55.06
C ALA A 442 19.32 -21.18 55.50
N GLY A 443 18.71 -22.35 55.32
CA GLY A 443 17.33 -22.62 55.76
C GLY A 443 16.30 -21.68 55.11
N ASP A 444 15.41 -21.10 55.91
CA ASP A 444 14.32 -20.22 55.44
C ASP A 444 14.74 -18.75 55.24
N ASP A 445 16.03 -18.44 55.46
CA ASP A 445 16.59 -17.09 55.29
C ASP A 445 16.85 -16.78 53.80
N ARG A 446 15.76 -16.42 53.11
CA ARG A 446 15.77 -16.07 51.68
C ARG A 446 16.78 -14.97 51.32
N GLU A 447 17.08 -14.08 52.26
CA GLU A 447 18.01 -12.96 52.05
C GLU A 447 19.47 -13.45 52.03
N LYS A 448 19.84 -14.38 52.92
CA LYS A 448 21.15 -15.06 52.87
C LYS A 448 21.33 -15.92 51.61
N VAL A 449 20.27 -16.59 51.15
CA VAL A 449 20.31 -17.39 49.93
C VAL A 449 20.52 -16.51 48.70
N GLN A 450 19.79 -15.39 48.57
CA GLN A 450 19.99 -14.45 47.46
C GLN A 450 21.39 -13.83 47.48
N LYS A 451 21.91 -13.46 48.65
CA LYS A 451 23.21 -12.78 48.78
C LYS A 451 24.42 -13.69 48.48
N GLY A 452 24.30 -15.01 48.67
CA GLY A 452 25.36 -15.94 48.27
C GLY A 452 25.18 -16.57 46.88
N MET A 453 24.03 -16.34 46.23
CA MET A 453 23.80 -16.73 44.83
C MET A 453 24.28 -15.69 43.82
N MET A 454 24.28 -14.41 44.21
CA MET A 454 24.89 -13.30 43.47
C MET A 454 26.41 -13.32 43.64
#